data_AF-A0A164QJ26-F1
#
_entry.id   AF-A0A164QJ26-F1
#
_cell.length_a   1.000
_cell.length_b   1.000
_cell.length_c   1.000
_cell.angle_alpha   90.00
_cell.angle_beta   90.00
_cell.angle_gamma   90.00
#
_symmetry.space_group_name_H-M   'P 1'
#
loop_
_entity.id
_entity.type
_entity.pdbx_description
1 polymer ?
#
loop_
_entity_poly.entity_id
_entity_poly.type
_entity_poly.pdbx_seq_one_letter_code
_entity_poly.pdbx_strand_id
1 'polypeptide(L)'
;MGKVGHFSMGQVGQHEFVCQSEPIQIFFLYFCRKMRNYVRKTDRVKVPSDVIDRAVAKVLDEGKSVYSVAILFNIPRRSLTRYVENKKKSGLEEQNRPNSVSLTHHGYSSA
;
A
#
# COMPACT_ATOMS: atom_id res chain seq x y z
N MET A 1 -4.79 -74.50 11.23
CA MET A 1 -5.94 -74.20 12.13
C MET A 1 -5.70 -72.82 12.75
N GLY A 2 -6.25 -71.77 12.13
CA GLY A 2 -6.05 -70.38 12.58
C GLY A 2 -6.97 -70.03 13.75
N LYS A 3 -6.40 -69.51 14.84
CA LYS A 3 -7.15 -68.97 15.97
C LYS A 3 -7.37 -67.47 15.78
N VAL A 4 -8.64 -67.12 15.60
CA VAL A 4 -9.17 -65.76 15.74
C VAL A 4 -9.01 -65.34 17.20
N GLY A 5 -8.22 -64.30 17.43
CA GLY A 5 -8.04 -63.63 18.71
C GLY A 5 -8.80 -62.32 18.74
N HIS A 6 -9.85 -62.30 19.55
CA HIS A 6 -10.77 -61.23 19.84
C HIS A 6 -10.05 -59.96 20.37
N PHE A 7 -10.28 -58.80 19.75
CA PHE A 7 -9.80 -57.51 20.24
C PHE A 7 -10.75 -56.99 21.33
N SER A 8 -10.30 -57.05 22.59
CA SER A 8 -11.02 -56.43 23.71
C SER A 8 -10.57 -54.99 23.94
N MET A 9 -11.57 -54.12 24.02
CA MET A 9 -11.50 -52.68 24.24
C MET A 9 -10.85 -52.32 25.58
N GLY A 10 -9.81 -51.48 25.54
CA GLY A 10 -9.34 -50.74 26.71
C GLY A 10 -10.16 -49.45 26.85
N GLN A 11 -10.92 -49.34 27.93
CA GLN A 11 -11.56 -48.10 28.37
C GLN A 11 -10.46 -47.16 28.86
N VAL A 12 -10.26 -46.02 28.19
CA VAL A 12 -9.40 -44.94 28.69
C VAL A 12 -10.22 -43.67 28.81
N GLY A 13 -10.48 -43.34 30.06
CA GLY A 13 -10.58 -41.99 30.62
C GLY A 13 -11.30 -40.94 29.79
N GLN A 14 -12.49 -40.57 30.27
CA GLN A 14 -13.03 -39.23 30.07
C GLN A 14 -11.98 -38.20 30.53
N HIS A 15 -11.38 -37.49 29.59
CA HIS A 15 -10.81 -36.19 29.86
C HIS A 15 -11.20 -35.29 28.70
N GLU A 16 -12.22 -34.49 28.95
CA GLU A 16 -12.63 -33.38 28.09
C GLU A 16 -11.42 -32.50 27.79
N PHE A 17 -10.92 -32.54 26.56
CA PHE A 17 -10.25 -31.40 25.98
C PHE A 17 -11.12 -30.88 24.85
N VAL A 18 -12.12 -30.09 25.26
CA VAL A 18 -12.79 -29.13 24.40
C VAL A 18 -11.74 -28.11 23.97
N CYS A 19 -11.06 -28.35 22.87
CA CYS A 19 -10.38 -27.29 22.13
C CYS A 19 -11.19 -27.02 20.87
N GLN A 20 -12.19 -26.15 21.04
CA GLN A 20 -12.81 -25.40 19.95
C GLN A 20 -11.67 -24.73 19.17
N SER A 21 -11.25 -25.34 18.05
CA SER A 21 -10.33 -24.69 17.13
C SER A 21 -11.12 -23.64 16.37
N GLU A 22 -11.09 -22.41 16.89
CA GLU A 22 -11.68 -21.25 16.24
C GLU A 22 -11.20 -21.20 14.77
N PRO A 23 -12.11 -21.21 13.77
CA PRO A 23 -11.75 -21.22 12.35
C PRO A 23 -10.90 -19.99 11.98
N ILE A 24 -10.93 -18.96 12.82
CA ILE A 24 -10.19 -17.70 12.70
C ILE A 24 -8.67 -17.94 12.70
N GLN A 25 -8.14 -18.89 13.48
CA GLN A 25 -6.69 -19.10 13.56
C GLN A 25 -6.12 -19.79 12.30
N ILE A 26 -6.86 -20.74 11.73
CA ILE A 26 -6.51 -21.36 10.45
C ILE A 26 -6.65 -20.34 9.31
N PHE A 27 -7.68 -19.48 9.37
CA PHE A 27 -7.85 -18.39 8.43
C PHE A 27 -6.69 -17.38 8.49
N PHE A 28 -6.20 -17.07 9.69
CA PHE A 28 -5.07 -16.17 9.90
C PHE A 28 -3.78 -16.77 9.34
N LEU A 29 -3.52 -18.06 9.57
CA LEU A 29 -2.35 -18.77 8.99
C LEU A 29 -2.43 -18.89 7.45
N TYR A 30 -3.63 -19.06 6.89
CA TYR A 30 -3.84 -19.05 5.43
C TYR A 30 -3.67 -17.65 4.82
N PHE A 31 -4.18 -16.62 5.50
CA PHE A 31 -4.09 -15.22 5.06
C PHE A 31 -2.66 -14.68 5.15
N CYS A 32 -1.94 -14.98 6.22
CA CYS A 32 -0.55 -14.53 6.42
C CYS A 32 0.44 -15.18 5.43
N ARG A 33 0.16 -16.38 4.90
CA ARG A 33 1.07 -17.10 3.97
C ARG A 33 1.06 -16.56 2.54
N LYS A 34 0.14 -15.65 2.17
CA LYS A 34 0.01 -15.14 0.79
C LYS A 34 0.20 -13.63 0.68
N MET A 35 1.05 -13.04 1.52
CA MET A 35 1.69 -11.77 1.17
C MET A 35 2.68 -12.02 0.02
N ARG A 36 2.25 -11.75 -1.21
CA ARG A 36 3.12 -11.82 -2.39
C ARG A 36 4.23 -10.79 -2.26
N ASN A 37 5.45 -11.25 -1.98
CA ASN A 37 6.67 -10.44 -2.10
C ASN A 37 6.93 -10.15 -3.58
N TYR A 38 6.31 -9.08 -4.09
CA TYR A 38 6.56 -8.63 -5.46
C TYR A 38 7.92 -7.94 -5.53
N VAL A 39 8.93 -8.70 -5.95
CA VAL A 39 10.23 -8.16 -6.35
C VAL A 39 10.17 -7.82 -7.83
N ARG A 40 10.43 -6.55 -8.18
CA ARG A 40 10.46 -6.12 -9.58
C ARG A 40 11.65 -6.77 -10.29
N LYS A 41 11.41 -7.31 -11.47
CA LYS A 41 12.45 -7.94 -12.31
C LYS A 41 13.37 -6.93 -13.02
N THR A 42 13.01 -5.64 -13.01
CA THR A 42 13.74 -4.61 -13.75
C THR A 42 14.08 -3.43 -12.87
N ASP A 43 15.34 -3.00 -12.98
CA ASP A 43 15.79 -1.71 -12.46
C ASP A 43 15.28 -0.63 -13.40
N ARG A 44 14.17 0.00 -13.02
CA ARG A 44 13.79 1.27 -13.65
C ARG A 44 14.87 2.28 -13.27
N VAL A 45 15.62 2.76 -14.26
CA VAL A 45 16.51 3.91 -14.09
C VAL A 45 15.69 5.04 -13.47
N LYS A 46 15.94 5.29 -12.18
CA LYS A 46 15.31 6.42 -11.47
C LYS A 46 16.10 7.65 -11.86
N VAL A 47 15.47 8.52 -12.63
CA VAL A 47 15.96 9.88 -12.84
C VAL A 47 15.98 10.55 -11.45
N PRO A 48 17.09 11.20 -11.04
CA PRO A 48 17.15 11.87 -9.76
C PRO A 48 16.08 12.97 -9.67
N SER A 49 15.50 13.15 -8.48
CA SER A 49 14.41 14.11 -8.22
C SER A 49 14.77 15.52 -8.69
N ASP A 50 16.00 15.95 -8.42
CA ASP A 50 16.47 17.29 -8.71
C ASP A 50 16.54 17.56 -10.23
N VAL A 51 16.78 16.51 -11.03
CA VAL A 51 16.74 16.60 -12.49
C VAL A 51 15.30 16.70 -12.99
N ILE A 52 14.37 15.97 -12.36
CA ILE A 52 12.94 16.04 -12.70
C ILE A 52 12.39 17.44 -12.38
N ASP A 53 12.66 17.98 -11.19
CA ASP A 53 12.14 19.28 -10.78
C ASP A 53 12.64 20.41 -11.68
N ARG A 54 13.94 20.41 -12.03
CA ARG A 54 14.50 21.37 -13.00
C ARG A 54 13.88 21.23 -14.38
N ALA A 55 13.64 20.00 -14.86
CA ALA A 55 13.00 19.77 -16.14
C ALA A 55 11.55 20.27 -16.14
N VAL A 56 10.79 20.03 -15.07
CA VAL A 56 9.42 20.51 -14.91
C VAL A 56 9.36 22.04 -14.85
N ALA A 57 10.26 22.68 -14.09
CA ALA A 57 10.37 24.14 -14.02
C ALA A 57 10.57 24.77 -15.41
N LYS A 58 11.47 24.21 -16.25
CA LYS A 58 11.64 24.70 -17.63
C LYS A 58 10.38 24.58 -18.50
N VAL A 59 9.53 23.60 -18.26
CA VAL A 59 8.27 23.45 -19.00
C VAL A 59 7.21 24.43 -18.50
N LEU A 60 7.10 24.60 -17.18
CA LEU A 60 6.05 25.42 -16.55
C LEU A 60 6.39 26.91 -16.54
N ASP A 61 7.61 27.25 -16.15
CA ASP A 61 8.03 28.64 -15.92
C ASP A 61 8.54 29.28 -17.21
N GLU A 62 9.39 28.56 -17.97
CA GLU A 62 9.96 29.05 -19.23
C GLU A 62 9.07 28.75 -20.45
N GLY A 63 7.97 27.99 -20.27
CA GLY A 63 7.03 27.64 -21.34
C GLY A 63 7.61 26.74 -22.44
N LYS A 64 8.73 26.04 -22.18
CA LYS A 64 9.38 25.21 -23.20
C LYS A 64 8.59 23.94 -23.51
N SER A 65 8.72 23.46 -24.75
CA SER A 65 8.02 22.24 -25.17
C SER A 65 8.54 21.02 -24.40
N VAL A 66 7.62 20.16 -23.96
CA VAL A 66 7.96 18.90 -23.26
C VAL A 66 8.91 18.03 -24.07
N TYR A 67 8.78 18.04 -25.40
CA TYR A 67 9.66 17.28 -26.29
C TYR A 67 11.11 17.78 -26.22
N SER A 68 11.34 19.09 -26.33
CA SER A 68 12.69 19.66 -26.26
C SER A 68 13.35 19.42 -24.91
N VAL A 69 12.60 19.58 -23.82
CA VAL A 69 13.09 19.37 -22.46
C VAL A 69 13.37 17.88 -22.20
N ALA A 70 12.54 16.97 -22.70
CA ALA A 70 12.77 15.54 -22.60
C ALA A 70 14.12 15.11 -23.19
N ILE A 71 14.49 15.67 -24.36
CA ILE A 71 15.78 15.42 -25.00
C ILE A 71 16.91 16.00 -24.15
N LEU A 72 16.78 17.25 -23.70
CA LEU A 72 17.83 17.96 -22.94
C LEU A 72 18.20 17.25 -21.63
N PHE A 73 17.23 16.69 -20.92
CA PHE A 73 17.46 16.02 -19.64
C PHE A 73 17.54 14.49 -19.74
N ASN A 74 17.49 13.95 -20.96
CA ASN A 74 17.44 12.50 -21.22
C ASN A 74 16.33 11.79 -20.42
N ILE A 75 15.15 12.43 -20.34
CA ILE A 75 13.98 11.90 -19.65
C ILE A 75 12.98 11.43 -20.71
N PRO A 76 12.40 10.22 -20.59
CA PRO A 76 11.35 9.79 -21.49
C PRO A 76 10.20 10.79 -21.52
N ARG A 77 9.78 11.21 -22.72
CA ARG A 77 8.73 12.21 -22.93
C ARG A 77 7.46 11.93 -22.13
N ARG A 78 6.99 10.67 -22.14
CA ARG A 78 5.78 10.25 -21.40
C ARG A 78 5.93 10.43 -19.89
N SER A 79 7.12 10.17 -19.35
CA SER A 79 7.42 10.40 -17.94
C SER A 79 7.38 11.89 -17.61
N LEU A 80 8.03 12.72 -18.43
CA LEU A 80 8.05 14.17 -18.22
C LEU A 80 6.65 14.78 -18.29
N THR A 81 5.83 14.38 -19.26
CA THR A 81 4.41 14.79 -19.33
C THR A 81 3.67 14.48 -18.02
N ARG A 82 3.83 13.25 -17.51
CA ARG A 82 3.19 12.83 -16.26
C ARG A 82 3.68 13.64 -15.05
N TYR A 83 4.97 13.96 -14.96
CA TYR A 83 5.50 14.81 -13.89
C TYR A 83 4.91 16.22 -13.91
N VAL A 84 4.82 16.82 -15.10
CA VAL A 84 4.23 18.15 -15.29
C VAL A 84 2.75 18.14 -14.88
N GLU A 85 1.97 17.16 -15.34
CA GLU A 85 0.56 17.03 -14.96
C GLU A 85 0.37 16.82 -13.46
N ASN A 86 1.20 16.00 -12.83
CA ASN A 86 1.15 15.78 -11.38
C ASN A 86 1.46 17.06 -10.61
N LYS A 87 2.47 17.84 -11.04
CA LYS A 87 2.84 19.12 -10.40
C LYS A 87 1.71 20.14 -10.52
N LYS A 88 1.00 20.18 -11.67
CA LYS A 88 -0.18 21.03 -11.87
C LYS A 88 -1.32 20.64 -10.94
N LYS A 89 -1.57 19.33 -10.76
CA LYS A 89 -2.62 18.83 -9.85
C LYS A 89 -2.31 19.13 -8.39
N SER A 90 -1.06 18.93 -7.94
CA SER A 90 -0.68 19.24 -6.56
C SER A 90 -0.75 20.73 -6.26
N GLY A 91 -0.39 21.59 -7.21
CA GLY A 91 -0.52 23.05 -7.06
C GLY A 91 -1.98 23.53 -6.93
N LEU A 92 -2.94 22.77 -7.45
CA LEU A 92 -4.38 23.05 -7.30
C LEU A 92 -4.94 22.59 -5.96
N GLU A 93 -4.38 21.55 -5.33
CA GLU A 93 -4.85 21.09 -4.01
C GLU A 93 -4.43 22.04 -2.88
N GLU A 94 -3.25 22.67 -2.97
CA GLU A 94 -2.78 23.63 -1.95
C GLU A 94 -3.75 24.83 -1.78
N GLN A 95 -4.41 25.25 -2.86
CA GLN A 95 -5.40 26.35 -2.86
C GLN A 95 -6.81 25.90 -2.46
N ASN A 96 -7.08 24.59 -2.43
CA ASN A 96 -8.39 24.01 -2.10
C ASN A 96 -8.42 23.39 -0.71
N ARG A 97 -7.39 23.58 0.12
CA ARG A 97 -7.41 23.13 1.51
C ARG A 97 -8.56 23.85 2.24
N PRO A 98 -9.62 23.15 2.69
CA PRO A 98 -10.64 23.80 3.50
C PRO A 98 -9.96 24.29 4.78
N ASN A 99 -10.07 25.59 5.06
CA ASN A 99 -9.71 26.16 6.34
C ASN A 99 -10.44 25.35 7.43
N SER A 100 -9.71 24.48 8.12
CA SER A 100 -10.24 23.73 9.25
C SER A 100 -10.44 24.72 10.39
N VAL A 101 -11.61 25.36 10.42
CA VAL A 101 -12.09 26.10 11.58
C VAL A 101 -12.20 25.07 12.70
N SER A 102 -11.29 25.12 13.65
CA SER A 102 -11.34 24.33 14.88
C SER A 102 -12.62 24.66 15.62
N LEU A 103 -13.55 23.71 15.68
CA LEU A 103 -14.77 23.81 16.48
C LEU A 103 -14.38 23.70 17.96
N THR A 104 -14.13 24.83 18.61
CA THR A 104 -13.94 24.90 20.06
C THR A 104 -15.29 24.60 20.72
N HIS A 105 -15.43 23.39 21.26
CA HIS A 105 -16.60 22.98 22.04
C HIS A 105 -16.58 23.76 23.37
N HIS A 106 -17.22 24.92 23.42
CA HIS A 106 -17.45 25.64 24.67
C HIS A 106 -18.38 24.79 25.53
N GLY A 107 -17.80 24.20 26.59
CA GLY A 107 -18.51 23.39 27.57
C GLY A 107 -19.65 24.18 28.19
N TYR A 108 -20.83 23.57 28.18
CA TYR A 108 -22.03 24.07 28.82
C TYR A 108 -21.82 24.17 30.33
N SER A 109 -22.09 25.35 30.89
CA SER A 109 -22.24 25.55 32.31
C SER A 109 -23.48 24.81 32.79
N SER A 110 -23.31 23.86 33.71
CA SER A 110 -24.39 23.38 34.56
C SER A 110 -24.33 24.16 35.87
N ALA A 111 -25.37 24.96 36.12
CA ALA A 111 -25.68 25.56 37.41
C ALA A 111 -26.36 24.54 38.32
#